data_AF-A0A6I7QTM4-F1
#
_entry.id   AF-A0A6I7QTM4-F1
#
_cell.length_a   1.000
_cell.length_b   1.000
_cell.length_c   1.000
_cell.angle_alpha   90.00
_cell.angle_beta   90.00
_cell.angle_gamma   90.00
#
_symmetry.space_group_name_H-M   'P 1'
#
loop_
_entity.id
_entity.type
_entity.pdbx_description
1 polymer ?
#
loop_
_entity_poly.entity_id
_entity_poly.type
_entity_poly.pdbx_seq_one_letter_code
_entity_poly.pdbx_strand_id
1 'polypeptide(L)'
;MNRRLNSVLFVLAATVANILAMTVLFLVLLVLFARLVAPSLPTQVNQIMFLVLFIVSVVGTYVIYHRVMRVLMKKYDMQKYFGPIFGKERHPPVR
;
A
#
# COMPACT_ATOMS: atom_id res chain seq x y z
N MET A 1 -6.00 -26.83 -5.91
CA MET A 1 -5.87 -25.44 -5.42
C MET A 1 -5.20 -25.45 -4.05
N ASN A 2 -3.91 -25.12 -3.96
CA ASN A 2 -3.18 -25.15 -2.69
C ASN A 2 -3.38 -23.80 -1.99
N ARG A 3 -4.08 -23.78 -0.83
CA ARG A 3 -4.40 -22.55 -0.09
C ARG A 3 -3.16 -21.71 0.26
N ARG A 4 -2.00 -22.37 0.43
CA ARG A 4 -0.70 -21.72 0.64
C ARG A 4 -0.23 -20.92 -0.57
N LEU A 5 -0.38 -21.47 -1.78
CA LEU A 5 0.03 -20.81 -3.03
C LEU A 5 -0.80 -19.53 -3.27
N ASN A 6 -2.11 -19.58 -3.03
CA ASN A 6 -2.98 -18.40 -3.16
C ASN A 6 -2.56 -17.27 -2.21
N SER A 7 -2.14 -17.61 -0.99
CA SER A 7 -1.69 -16.62 0.01
C SER A 7 -0.35 -15.99 -0.38
N VAL A 8 0.60 -16.79 -0.89
CA VAL A 8 1.88 -16.27 -1.40
C VAL A 8 1.67 -15.35 -2.59
N LEU A 9 0.82 -15.74 -3.55
CA LEU A 9 0.47 -14.90 -4.70
C LEU A 9 -0.22 -13.60 -4.27
N PHE A 10 -1.04 -13.63 -3.22
CA PHE A 10 -1.66 -12.44 -2.67
C PHE A 10 -0.64 -11.46 -2.09
N VAL A 11 0.31 -11.94 -1.28
CA VAL A 11 1.36 -11.10 -0.70
C VAL A 11 2.25 -10.51 -1.80
N LEU A 12 2.60 -11.29 -2.82
CA LEU A 12 3.35 -10.81 -3.98
C LEU A 12 2.58 -9.73 -4.74
N ALA A 13 1.31 -9.99 -5.06
CA ALA A 13 0.44 -9.02 -5.74
C ALA A 13 0.26 -7.74 -4.90
N ALA A 14 0.07 -7.87 -3.59
CA ALA A 14 -0.04 -6.74 -2.67
C ALA A 14 1.26 -5.93 -2.59
N THR A 15 2.41 -6.60 -2.62
CA THR A 15 3.73 -5.95 -2.63
C THR A 15 3.94 -5.15 -3.92
N VAL A 16 3.64 -5.76 -5.07
CA VAL A 16 3.72 -5.08 -6.38
C VAL A 16 2.75 -3.89 -6.42
N ALA A 17 1.51 -4.08 -5.99
CA ALA A 17 0.52 -3.01 -5.92
C ALA A 17 0.97 -1.87 -4.99
N ASN A 18 1.61 -2.19 -3.85
CA ASN A 18 2.17 -1.20 -2.94
C ASN A 18 3.30 -0.38 -3.59
N ILE A 19 4.25 -1.03 -4.26
CA ILE A 19 5.34 -0.35 -4.96
C ILE A 19 4.79 0.58 -6.05
N LEU A 20 3.80 0.11 -6.83
CA LEU A 20 3.15 0.92 -7.85
C LEU A 20 2.41 2.12 -7.24
N ALA A 21 1.63 1.91 -6.19
CA ALA A 21 0.91 2.98 -5.52
C ALA A 21 1.86 4.04 -4.93
N MET A 22 2.94 3.60 -4.29
CA MET A 22 4.00 4.49 -3.80
C MET A 22 4.69 5.26 -4.92
N THR A 23 5.00 4.61 -6.04
CA THR A 23 5.62 5.27 -7.19
C THR A 23 4.69 6.34 -7.76
N VAL A 24 3.42 6.02 -7.97
CA VAL A 24 2.42 6.97 -8.47
C VAL A 24 2.25 8.14 -7.50
N LEU A 25 2.11 7.87 -6.20
CA LEU A 25 1.97 8.92 -5.19
C LEU A 25 3.19 9.84 -5.16
N PHE A 26 4.40 9.26 -5.21
CA PHE A 26 5.64 10.01 -5.24
C PHE A 26 5.73 10.92 -6.47
N LEU A 27 5.40 10.41 -7.66
CA LEU A 27 5.39 11.21 -8.89
C LEU A 27 4.37 12.35 -8.81
N VAL A 28 3.17 12.10 -8.29
CA VAL A 28 2.15 13.14 -8.09
C VAL A 28 2.65 14.23 -7.15
N LEU A 29 3.18 13.84 -5.98
CA LEU A 29 3.71 14.79 -5.01
C LEU A 29 4.92 15.55 -5.55
N LEU A 30 5.78 14.89 -6.34
CA LEU A 30 6.92 15.52 -6.98
C LEU A 30 6.50 16.59 -7.98
N VAL A 31 5.52 16.28 -8.85
CA VAL A 31 4.97 17.24 -9.81
C VAL A 31 4.34 18.42 -9.10
N LEU A 32 3.56 18.16 -8.04
CA LEU A 32 2.95 19.23 -7.22
C LEU A 32 4.02 20.09 -6.56
N PHE A 33 5.04 19.48 -5.96
CA PHE A 33 6.15 20.19 -5.34
C PHE A 33 6.91 21.04 -6.36
N ALA A 34 7.27 20.47 -7.51
CA ALA A 34 8.01 21.16 -8.57
C ALA A 34 7.26 22.38 -9.12
N ARG A 35 5.93 22.31 -9.19
CA ARG A 35 5.10 23.40 -9.72
C ARG A 35 4.75 24.46 -8.68
N LEU A 36 4.49 24.06 -7.44
CA LEU A 36 3.89 24.94 -6.44
C LEU A 36 4.88 25.45 -5.38
N VAL A 37 5.94 24.69 -5.10
CA VAL A 37 6.82 24.93 -3.94
C VAL A 37 8.27 25.13 -4.34
N ALA A 38 8.81 24.33 -5.26
CA ALA A 38 10.20 24.43 -5.69
C ALA A 38 10.62 25.82 -6.22
N PRO A 39 9.77 26.59 -6.93
CA PRO A 39 10.14 27.92 -7.42
C PRO A 39 10.37 28.96 -6.32
N SER A 40 9.81 28.76 -5.11
CA SER A 40 9.92 29.69 -3.99
C SER A 40 10.98 29.31 -2.97
N LEU A 41 11.67 28.18 -3.17
CA LEU A 41 12.67 27.66 -2.24
C LEU A 41 14.10 27.77 -2.77
N PRO A 42 15.10 27.96 -1.88
CA PRO A 42 16.51 27.84 -2.24
C PRO A 42 16.86 26.44 -2.76
N THR A 43 17.79 26.36 -3.71
CA THR A 43 18.20 25.11 -4.37
C THR A 43 18.70 24.04 -3.39
N GLN A 44 19.37 24.43 -2.30
CA GLN A 44 19.81 23.48 -1.26
C GLN A 44 18.63 22.82 -0.54
N VAL A 45 17.54 23.56 -0.31
CA VAL A 45 16.33 23.02 0.36
C VAL A 45 15.62 22.03 -0.56
N ASN A 46 15.58 22.32 -1.87
CA ASN A 46 14.95 21.44 -2.85
C ASN A 46 15.55 20.02 -2.86
N GLN A 47 16.86 19.87 -2.62
CA GLN A 47 17.50 18.54 -2.54
C GLN A 47 17.01 17.73 -1.33
N ILE A 48 16.87 18.36 -0.17
CA ILE A 48 16.37 17.71 1.06
C ILE A 48 14.89 17.34 0.90
N MET A 49 14.12 18.17 0.19
CA MET A 49 12.70 17.93 -0.06
C MET A 49 12.43 16.64 -0.84
N PHE A 50 13.35 16.18 -1.70
CA PHE A 50 13.20 14.87 -2.36
C PHE A 50 13.12 13.71 -1.36
N LEU A 51 13.99 13.72 -0.34
CA LEU A 51 13.97 12.70 0.72
C LEU A 51 12.68 12.80 1.54
N VAL A 52 12.23 14.02 1.85
CA VAL A 52 10.97 14.26 2.56
C VAL A 52 9.78 13.72 1.75
N LEU A 53 9.70 14.04 0.46
CA LEU A 53 8.64 13.56 -0.43
C LEU A 53 8.62 12.05 -0.55
N PHE A 54 9.80 11.41 -0.54
CA PHE A 54 9.91 9.96 -0.53
C PHE A 54 9.32 9.36 0.75
N ILE A 55 9.70 9.87 1.92
CA ILE A 55 9.15 9.42 3.21
C ILE A 55 7.63 9.64 3.27
N VAL A 56 7.17 10.83 2.86
CA VAL A 56 5.75 11.16 2.80
C VAL A 56 5.00 10.21 1.87
N SER A 57 5.62 9.77 0.77
CA SER A 57 5.02 8.81 -0.15
C SER A 57 4.93 7.41 0.45
N VAL A 58 5.94 6.95 1.18
CA VAL A 58 5.91 5.66 1.89
C VAL A 58 4.77 5.65 2.92
N VAL A 59 4.71 6.67 3.77
CA VAL A 59 3.68 6.80 4.81
C VAL A 59 2.30 7.03 4.19
N GLY A 60 2.21 7.86 3.16
CA GLY A 60 0.97 8.16 2.45
C GLY A 60 0.39 6.92 1.79
N THR A 61 1.23 6.08 1.16
CA THR A 61 0.76 4.82 0.55
C THR A 61 0.25 3.84 1.59
N TYR A 62 0.84 3.76 2.78
CA TYR A 62 0.29 2.94 3.87
C TYR A 62 -1.16 3.36 4.22
N VAL A 63 -1.41 4.67 4.32
CA VAL A 63 -2.76 5.19 4.61
C VAL A 63 -3.74 4.90 3.46
N ILE A 64 -3.30 5.12 2.21
CA ILE A 64 -4.11 4.83 1.01
C ILE A 64 -4.43 3.33 0.95
N TYR A 65 -3.42 2.48 1.11
CA TYR A 65 -3.55 1.02 1.08
C TYR A 65 -4.54 0.54 2.15
N HIS A 66 -4.41 1.02 3.39
CA HIS A 66 -5.34 0.68 4.48
C HIS A 66 -6.79 1.04 4.15
N ARG A 67 -7.00 2.22 3.55
CA ARG A 67 -8.34 2.68 3.16
C ARG A 67 -8.91 1.88 2.00
N VAL A 68 -8.11 1.60 0.98
CA VAL A 68 -8.49 0.78 -0.19
C VAL A 68 -8.82 -0.64 0.26
N MET A 69 -7.98 -1.26 1.10
CA MET A 69 -8.21 -2.62 1.58
C MET A 69 -9.48 -2.71 2.43
N ARG A 70 -9.77 -1.70 3.26
CA ARG A 70 -11.04 -1.64 4.02
C ARG A 70 -12.26 -1.62 3.10
N VAL A 71 -12.19 -0.88 1.99
CA VAL A 71 -13.29 -0.82 0.99
C VAL A 71 -13.42 -2.14 0.25
N LEU A 72 -12.31 -2.76 -0.15
CA LEU A 72 -12.30 -4.07 -0.82
C LEU A 72 -12.89 -5.16 0.07
N MET A 73 -12.50 -5.24 1.35
CA MET A 73 -13.04 -6.21 2.31
C MET A 73 -14.55 -6.03 2.55
N LYS A 74 -15.08 -4.82 2.38
CA LYS A 74 -16.53 -4.57 2.48
C LYS A 74 -17.29 -5.01 1.22
N LYS A 75 -16.67 -4.92 0.05
CA LYS A 75 -17.30 -5.27 -1.25
C LYS A 75 -17.12 -6.74 -1.65
N TYR A 76 -16.03 -7.38 -1.24
CA TYR A 76 -15.69 -8.73 -1.63
C TYR A 76 -15.53 -9.63 -0.41
N ASP A 77 -16.15 -10.81 -0.46
CA ASP A 77 -16.00 -11.84 0.58
C ASP A 77 -14.64 -12.54 0.44
N MET A 78 -13.63 -11.87 0.98
CA MET A 78 -12.22 -12.29 0.94
C MET A 78 -12.01 -13.65 1.64
N GLN A 79 -12.92 -14.08 2.54
CA GLN A 79 -12.84 -15.38 3.20
C GLN A 79 -12.97 -16.56 2.23
N LYS A 80 -13.64 -16.36 1.09
CA LYS A 80 -13.84 -17.40 0.07
C LYS A 80 -12.57 -17.74 -0.72
N TYR A 81 -11.62 -16.80 -0.78
CA TYR A 81 -10.41 -16.91 -1.61
C TYR A 81 -9.12 -17.05 -0.80
N PHE A 82 -9.13 -16.58 0.45
CA PHE A 82 -7.96 -16.57 1.32
C PHE A 82 -8.19 -17.46 2.55
N GLY A 83 -7.37 -18.51 2.69
CA GLY A 83 -7.25 -19.22 3.97
C GLY A 83 -6.60 -18.31 5.02
N PRO A 84 -6.76 -18.59 6.33
CA PRO A 84 -6.29 -17.71 7.38
C PRO A 84 -4.77 -17.46 7.25
N ILE A 85 -4.42 -16.19 7.00
CA ILE A 85 -3.02 -15.74 6.82
C ILE A 85 -2.30 -15.68 8.19
N PHE A 86 -3.05 -15.42 9.27
CA PHE A 86 -2.61 -15.51 10.66
C PHE A 86 -3.77 -15.99 11.55
N GLY A 87 -3.71 -17.25 11.99
CA GLY A 87 -4.68 -17.84 12.92
C GLY A 87 -4.95 -19.31 12.62
N LYS A 88 -4.91 -20.16 13.65
CA LYS A 88 -5.38 -21.55 13.54
C LYS A 88 -6.84 -21.56 13.08
N GLU A 89 -7.17 -22.41 12.10
CA GLU A 89 -8.55 -22.80 11.83
C GLU A 89 -9.18 -23.22 13.17
N ARG A 90 -10.10 -22.39 13.69
CA ARG A 90 -10.93 -22.82 14.82
C ARG A 90 -11.89 -23.84 14.25
N HIS A 91 -11.55 -25.12 14.36
CA HIS A 91 -12.54 -26.17 14.27
C HIS A 91 -13.62 -25.88 15.32
N PRO A 92 -14.89 -25.70 14.94
CA PRO A 92 -15.97 -25.74 15.91
C PRO A 92 -15.88 -27.11 16.60
N PRO A 93 -16.00 -27.18 17.94
CA PRO A 93 -16.11 -28.48 18.59
C PRO A 93 -17.32 -29.18 18.00
N VAL A 94 -17.10 -30.35 17.39
CA VAL A 94 -18.16 -31.27 17.00
C VAL A 94 -18.87 -31.63 18.30
N ARG A 95 -20.10 -31.17 18.46
CA ARG A 95 -21.03 -31.69 19.47
C ARG A 95 -21.95 -32.68 18.79
#